data_AF-A0A523D6L9-F1
#
_entry.id   AF-A0A523D6L9-F1
#
_cell.length_a   1.000
_cell.length_b   1.000
_cell.length_c   1.000
_cell.angle_alpha   90.00
_cell.angle_beta   90.00
_cell.angle_gamma   90.00
#
_symmetry.space_group_name_H-M   'P 1'
#
loop_
_entity.id
_entity.type
_entity.pdbx_description
1 polymer ?
#
loop_
_entity_poly.entity_id
_entity_poly.type
_entity_poly.pdbx_seq_one_letter_code
_entity_poly.pdbx_strand_id
1 'polypeptide(L)'
;MDRLNSIVKAIDNLSEWTGKIVSFFVYGIAALMITEIIVRNLFDISLVWVPDYTMFLFSFLILSGGYTLLHGRMIRMDILHSRWSRRTRAVVDLFVYAPLFFLFCGLMLWKGGDLAWKSIVVREADRFSYAPPLYITKTLVPIAALLILIQGIAVFIRTLKIALARDEETE
;
A
#
# COMPACT_ATOMS: atom_id res chain seq x y z
N MET A 1 1.01 24.87 -15.58
CA MET A 1 0.13 23.82 -15.01
C MET A 1 0.48 22.41 -15.50
N ASP A 2 1.03 22.28 -16.71
CA ASP A 2 1.24 21.00 -17.40
C ASP A 2 2.31 20.11 -16.78
N ARG A 3 3.43 20.69 -16.31
CA ARG A 3 4.49 19.92 -15.64
C ARG A 3 3.98 19.18 -14.39
N LEU A 4 3.13 19.83 -13.60
CA LEU A 4 2.54 19.25 -12.39
C LEU A 4 1.58 18.10 -12.74
N ASN A 5 0.78 18.27 -13.80
CA ASN A 5 -0.11 17.22 -14.28
C ASN A 5 0.66 16.00 -14.82
N SER A 6 1.79 16.24 -15.51
CA SER A 6 2.65 15.15 -15.99
C SER A 6 3.29 14.37 -14.84
N ILE A 7 3.73 15.06 -13.78
CA ILE A 7 4.27 14.39 -12.57
C ILE A 7 3.20 13.53 -11.90
N VAL A 8 1.99 14.08 -11.71
CA VAL A 8 0.87 13.31 -11.13
C VAL A 8 0.56 12.06 -11.96
N LYS A 9 0.51 12.18 -13.29
CA LYS A 9 0.30 11.01 -14.17
C LYS A 9 1.43 9.98 -14.08
N ALA A 10 2.68 10.42 -13.93
CA ALA A 10 3.80 9.50 -13.75
C ALA A 10 3.69 8.72 -12.43
N ILE A 11 3.27 9.39 -11.35
CA ILE A 11 3.01 8.77 -10.05
C ILE A 11 1.85 7.77 -10.15
N ASP A 12 0.76 8.14 -10.81
CA ASP A 12 -0.38 7.22 -10.97
C ASP A 12 0.01 5.98 -11.79
N ASN A 13 0.79 6.15 -12.85
CA ASN A 13 1.32 5.04 -13.64
C ASN A 13 2.22 4.14 -12.80
N LEU A 14 3.10 4.71 -11.95
CA LEU A 14 3.93 3.93 -11.04
C LEU A 14 3.07 3.06 -10.13
N SER A 15 2.07 3.65 -9.46
CA SER A 15 1.13 2.93 -8.60
C SER A 15 0.34 1.85 -9.35
N GLU A 16 -0.08 2.14 -10.59
CA GLU A 16 -0.78 1.22 -11.47
C GLU A 16 0.07 -0.02 -11.81
N TRP A 17 1.31 0.20 -12.21
CA TRP A 17 2.26 -0.87 -12.55
C TRP A 17 2.63 -1.69 -11.32
N THR A 18 2.89 -1.05 -10.18
CA THR A 18 3.16 -1.78 -8.94
C THR A 18 1.99 -2.66 -8.54
N GLY A 19 0.75 -2.15 -8.59
CA GLY A 19 -0.45 -2.95 -8.31
C GLY A 19 -0.60 -4.15 -9.24
N LYS A 20 -0.38 -3.97 -10.54
CA LYS A 20 -0.45 -5.05 -11.54
C LYS A 20 0.59 -6.14 -11.30
N ILE A 21 1.86 -5.76 -11.09
CA ILE A 21 2.93 -6.73 -10.81
C ILE A 21 2.63 -7.50 -9.53
N VAL A 22 2.21 -6.80 -8.48
CA VAL A 22 1.92 -7.39 -7.18
C VAL A 22 0.71 -8.33 -7.23
N SER A 23 -0.27 -8.08 -8.11
CA SER A 23 -1.45 -8.94 -8.25
C SER A 23 -1.12 -10.38 -8.64
N PHE A 24 0.00 -10.61 -9.35
CA PHE A 24 0.41 -11.96 -9.75
C PHE A 24 0.74 -12.86 -8.55
N PHE A 25 1.19 -12.29 -7.43
CA PHE A 25 1.50 -13.05 -6.21
C PHE A 25 0.26 -13.74 -5.62
N VAL A 26 -0.94 -13.21 -5.88
CA VAL A 26 -2.20 -13.84 -5.44
C VAL A 26 -2.38 -15.22 -6.07
N TYR A 27 -2.02 -15.39 -7.34
CA TYR A 27 -2.07 -16.70 -8.00
C TYR A 27 -1.06 -17.68 -7.38
N GLY A 28 0.13 -17.20 -7.00
CA GLY A 28 1.12 -18.01 -6.30
C GLY A 28 0.62 -18.50 -4.93
N ILE A 29 0.02 -17.59 -4.16
CA ILE A 29 -0.61 -17.92 -2.87
C ILE A 29 -1.73 -18.96 -3.04
N ALA A 30 -2.61 -18.75 -4.02
CA ALA A 30 -3.69 -19.67 -4.31
C ALA A 30 -3.17 -21.07 -4.69
N ALA A 31 -2.16 -21.15 -5.56
CA ALA A 31 -1.54 -22.40 -5.96
C ALA A 31 -0.91 -23.17 -4.78
N LEU A 32 -0.20 -22.47 -3.89
CA LEU A 32 0.37 -23.06 -2.68
C LEU A 32 -0.71 -23.60 -1.74
N MET A 33 -1.75 -22.80 -1.48
CA MET A 33 -2.87 -23.20 -0.61
C MET A 33 -3.66 -24.38 -1.19
N ILE A 34 -3.93 -24.38 -2.50
CA ILE A 34 -4.59 -25.50 -3.17
C ILE A 34 -3.73 -26.77 -3.04
N THR A 35 -2.41 -26.66 -3.25
CA THR A 35 -1.49 -27.80 -3.12
C THR A 35 -1.50 -28.37 -1.70
N GLU A 36 -1.43 -27.52 -0.68
CA GLU A 36 -1.52 -27.95 0.73
C GLU A 36 -2.85 -28.64 1.03
N ILE A 37 -3.97 -28.09 0.53
CA ILE A 37 -5.28 -28.72 0.71
C ILE A 37 -5.34 -30.08 0.03
N ILE A 38 -4.84 -30.22 -1.20
CA ILE A 38 -4.84 -31.49 -1.94
C ILE A 38 -3.97 -32.51 -1.21
N VAL A 39 -2.74 -32.14 -0.84
CA VAL A 39 -1.80 -33.07 -0.21
C VAL A 39 -2.32 -33.53 1.15
N ARG A 40 -2.83 -32.60 1.96
CA ARG A 40 -3.38 -32.91 3.28
C ARG A 40 -4.63 -33.79 3.20
N ASN A 41 -5.53 -33.54 2.25
CA ASN A 41 -6.77 -34.32 2.17
C ASN A 41 -6.62 -35.67 1.45
N LEU A 42 -5.70 -35.79 0.48
CA LEU A 42 -5.52 -37.03 -0.28
C LEU A 42 -4.45 -37.96 0.31
N PHE A 43 -3.41 -37.40 0.94
CA PHE A 43 -2.26 -38.16 1.40
C PHE A 43 -2.08 -38.13 2.92
N ASP A 44 -2.92 -37.39 3.66
CA ASP A 44 -2.84 -37.22 5.12
C ASP A 44 -1.47 -36.69 5.60
N ILE A 45 -0.77 -35.95 4.72
CA ILE A 45 0.52 -35.31 4.98
C ILE A 45 0.30 -33.79 4.99
N SER A 46 0.82 -33.09 6.00
CA SER A 46 0.80 -31.63 6.04
C SER A 46 2.14 -31.05 5.59
N LEU A 47 2.12 -30.10 4.64
CA LEU A 47 3.30 -29.38 4.18
C LEU A 47 3.54 -28.19 5.12
N VAL A 48 4.34 -28.44 6.16
CA VAL A 48 4.66 -27.44 7.21
C VAL A 48 5.27 -26.14 6.65
N TRP A 49 5.90 -26.19 5.47
CA TRP A 49 6.49 -25.01 4.83
C TRP A 49 5.49 -24.13 4.08
N VAL A 50 4.33 -24.66 3.64
CA VAL A 50 3.39 -23.89 2.81
C VAL A 50 2.85 -22.64 3.50
N PRO A 51 2.49 -22.66 4.79
CA PRO A 51 2.06 -21.46 5.52
C PRO A 51 3.12 -20.34 5.50
N ASP A 52 4.40 -20.69 5.73
CA ASP A 52 5.50 -19.72 5.81
C ASP A 52 5.72 -19.01 4.47
N TYR A 53 5.76 -19.78 3.37
CA TYR A 53 5.89 -19.22 2.03
C TYR A 53 4.64 -18.45 1.62
N THR A 54 3.45 -18.86 2.07
CA THR A 54 2.23 -18.11 1.79
C THR A 54 2.24 -16.75 2.48
N MET A 55 2.64 -16.68 3.76
CA MET A 55 2.83 -15.40 4.46
C MET A 55 3.90 -14.55 3.80
N PHE A 56 4.99 -15.16 3.34
CA PHE A 56 6.05 -14.46 2.62
C PHE A 56 5.54 -13.83 1.32
N LEU A 57 4.83 -14.60 0.48
CA LEU A 57 4.23 -14.06 -0.75
C LEU A 57 3.15 -13.00 -0.44
N PHE A 58 2.37 -13.20 0.62
CA PHE A 58 1.36 -12.25 1.05
C PHE A 58 1.96 -10.91 1.46
N SER A 59 3.18 -10.91 2.04
CA SER A 59 3.86 -9.67 2.42
C SER A 59 4.12 -8.74 1.22
N PHE A 60 4.28 -9.27 0.00
CA PHE A 60 4.42 -8.46 -1.21
C PHE A 60 3.14 -7.71 -1.58
N LEU A 61 1.98 -8.15 -1.10
CA LEU A 61 0.72 -7.45 -1.36
C LEU A 61 0.68 -6.07 -0.69
N ILE A 62 1.50 -5.80 0.32
CA ILE A 62 1.57 -4.48 0.96
C ILE A 62 2.01 -3.37 0.00
N LEU A 63 2.79 -3.70 -1.05
CA LEU A 63 3.20 -2.74 -2.08
C LEU A 63 2.01 -2.24 -2.93
N SER A 64 0.88 -2.95 -2.93
CA SER A 64 -0.35 -2.49 -3.58
C SER A 64 -1.01 -1.31 -2.86
N GLY A 65 -0.51 -0.87 -1.69
CA GLY A 65 -1.07 0.26 -0.95
C GLY A 65 -1.25 1.53 -1.79
N GLY A 66 -0.24 1.90 -2.59
CA GLY A 66 -0.34 3.04 -3.53
C GLY A 66 -1.44 2.84 -4.58
N TYR A 67 -1.56 1.63 -5.14
CA TYR A 67 -2.62 1.27 -6.07
C TYR A 67 -4.02 1.39 -5.46
N THR A 68 -4.20 0.91 -4.22
CA THR A 68 -5.49 1.01 -3.52
C THR A 68 -5.85 2.45 -3.18
N LEU A 69 -4.86 3.29 -2.86
CA LEU A 69 -5.04 4.71 -2.62
C LEU A 69 -5.43 5.47 -3.90
N LEU A 70 -4.77 5.17 -5.02
CA LEU A 70 -5.11 5.71 -6.34
C LEU A 70 -6.58 5.44 -6.71
N HIS A 71 -7.04 4.21 -6.51
CA HIS A 71 -8.43 3.82 -6.79
C HIS A 71 -9.42 4.26 -5.69
N GLY A 72 -8.91 4.87 -4.62
CA GLY A 72 -9.71 5.29 -3.48
C GLY A 72 -10.47 4.15 -2.81
N ARG A 73 -9.88 2.94 -2.84
CA ARG A 73 -10.36 1.73 -2.15
C ARG A 73 -9.72 1.55 -0.77
N MET A 74 -8.70 2.35 -0.45
CA MET A 74 -8.23 2.51 0.92
C MET A 74 -9.39 3.09 1.75
N ILE A 75 -9.71 2.50 2.90
CA ILE A 75 -10.91 2.78 3.69
C ILE A 75 -11.12 4.30 3.82
N ARG A 76 -12.13 4.82 3.11
CA ARG A 76 -12.58 6.20 3.21
C ARG A 76 -13.86 6.24 4.04
N MET A 77 -14.05 7.31 4.79
CA MET A 77 -15.23 7.49 5.63
C MET A 77 -16.44 7.92 4.77
N ASP A 78 -16.87 7.07 3.84
CA ASP A 78 -17.84 7.41 2.79
C ASP A 78 -19.20 7.90 3.34
N ILE A 79 -19.57 7.44 4.55
CA ILE A 79 -20.83 7.83 5.20
C ILE A 79 -20.84 9.32 5.58
N LEU A 80 -19.74 9.84 6.13
CA LEU A 80 -19.65 11.24 6.56
C LEU A 80 -19.57 12.20 5.35
N HIS A 81 -18.90 11.76 4.30
CA HIS A 81 -18.70 12.55 3.09
C HIS A 81 -19.95 12.69 2.23
N SER A 82 -20.88 11.72 2.28
CA SER A 82 -22.09 11.68 1.42
C SER A 82 -22.99 12.92 1.52
N ARG A 83 -22.99 13.62 2.67
CA ARG A 83 -23.83 14.80 2.93
C ARG A 83 -23.14 16.14 2.73
N TRP A 84 -21.84 16.16 2.45
CA TRP A 84 -21.06 17.39 2.35
C TRP A 84 -20.89 17.86 0.90
N SER A 85 -20.87 19.19 0.71
CA SER A 85 -20.53 19.80 -0.57
C SER A 85 -19.11 19.40 -1.00
N ARG A 86 -18.84 19.40 -2.31
CA ARG A 86 -17.50 19.09 -2.86
C ARG A 86 -16.39 19.95 -2.23
N ARG A 87 -16.67 21.20 -1.88
CA ARG A 87 -15.73 22.12 -1.22
C ARG A 87 -15.45 21.75 0.23
N THR A 88 -16.50 21.55 1.03
CA THR A 88 -16.36 21.16 2.44
C THR A 88 -15.57 19.85 2.55
N ARG A 89 -15.80 18.92 1.62
CA ARG A 89 -15.04 17.68 1.49
C ARG A 89 -13.55 17.96 1.21
N ALA A 90 -13.24 18.74 0.18
CA ALA A 90 -11.85 19.04 -0.18
C ALA A 90 -11.09 19.78 0.93
N VAL A 91 -11.74 20.70 1.65
CA VAL A 91 -11.13 21.44 2.77
C VAL A 91 -10.87 20.50 3.95
N VAL A 92 -11.81 19.65 4.33
CA VAL A 92 -11.60 18.68 5.41
C VAL A 92 -10.51 17.66 5.02
N ASP A 93 -10.51 17.21 3.77
CA ASP A 93 -9.46 16.33 3.26
C ASP A 93 -8.07 17.01 3.30
N LEU A 94 -8.00 18.32 3.07
CA LEU A 94 -6.75 19.09 3.11
C LEU A 94 -6.24 19.36 4.53
N PHE A 95 -7.13 19.75 5.45
CA PHE A 95 -6.73 20.21 6.79
C PHE A 95 -6.77 19.12 7.86
N VAL A 96 -7.59 18.09 7.70
CA VAL A 96 -7.75 17.02 8.69
C VAL A 96 -7.09 15.74 8.19
N TYR A 97 -7.47 15.30 6.99
CA TYR A 97 -7.00 14.02 6.46
C TYR A 97 -5.53 14.09 6.05
N ALA A 98 -5.11 15.10 5.28
CA ALA A 98 -3.76 15.16 4.74
C ALA A 98 -2.66 15.21 5.84
N PRO A 99 -2.74 16.05 6.89
CA PRO A 99 -1.71 16.08 7.92
C PRO A 99 -1.61 14.75 8.68
N LEU A 100 -2.76 14.14 9.02
CA LEU A 100 -2.80 12.84 9.69
C LEU A 100 -2.23 11.73 8.79
N PHE A 101 -2.56 11.76 7.50
CA PHE A 101 -2.06 10.83 6.50
C PHE A 101 -0.54 10.95 6.34
N PHE A 102 -0.01 12.16 6.16
CA PHE A 102 1.43 12.37 6.02
C PHE A 102 2.19 12.05 7.30
N LEU A 103 1.63 12.35 8.47
CA LEU A 103 2.21 11.97 9.75
C LEU A 103 2.27 10.45 9.90
N PHE A 104 1.17 9.75 9.62
CA PHE A 104 1.10 8.30 9.72
C PHE A 104 2.07 7.61 8.74
N CYS A 105 2.02 7.98 7.45
CA CYS A 105 2.91 7.43 6.44
C CYS A 105 4.38 7.77 6.72
N GLY A 106 4.67 8.97 7.22
CA GLY A 106 6.01 9.40 7.63
C GLY A 106 6.55 8.60 8.82
N LEU A 107 5.73 8.37 9.85
CA LEU A 107 6.08 7.52 11.00
C LEU A 107 6.29 6.07 10.57
N MET A 108 5.42 5.55 9.71
CA MET A 108 5.54 4.21 9.15
C MET A 108 6.83 4.04 8.36
N LEU A 109 7.22 5.03 7.57
CA LEU A 109 8.49 5.04 6.83
C LEU A 109 9.70 5.10 7.78
N TRP A 110 9.65 5.96 8.80
CA TRP A 110 10.77 6.13 9.73
C TRP A 110 10.95 4.90 10.64
N LYS A 111 9.91 4.50 11.38
CA LYS A 111 9.98 3.36 12.29
C LYS A 111 10.06 2.03 11.54
N GLY A 112 9.36 1.92 10.41
CA GLY A 112 9.48 0.76 9.53
C GLY A 112 10.87 0.64 8.91
N GLY A 113 11.51 1.76 8.56
CA GLY A 113 12.88 1.80 8.09
C GLY A 113 13.89 1.35 9.14
N ASP A 114 13.78 1.85 10.38
CA ASP A 114 14.63 1.44 11.50
C ASP A 114 14.49 -0.08 11.79
N LEU A 115 13.25 -0.58 11.80
CA LEU A 115 12.98 -2.01 11.99
C LEU A 115 13.54 -2.86 10.86
N ALA A 116 13.38 -2.42 9.61
CA ALA A 116 13.91 -3.09 8.43
C ALA A 116 15.45 -3.14 8.47
N TRP A 117 16.09 -2.03 8.81
CA TRP A 117 17.54 -1.94 8.91
C TRP A 117 18.10 -2.90 9.96
N LYS A 118 17.53 -2.89 11.17
CA LYS A 118 17.91 -3.83 12.24
C LYS A 118 17.77 -5.29 11.80
N SER A 119 16.69 -5.61 11.10
CA SER A 119 16.41 -6.97 10.64
C SER A 119 17.35 -7.42 9.52
N ILE A 120 17.77 -6.50 8.63
CA ILE A 120 18.78 -6.77 7.59
C ILE A 120 20.14 -7.06 8.24
N VAL A 121 20.55 -6.24 9.21
CA VAL A 121 21.86 -6.37 9.87
C VAL A 121 21.97 -7.71 10.61
N VAL A 122 20.91 -8.12 11.29
CA VAL A 122 20.84 -9.40 12.02
C VAL A 122 20.59 -10.58 11.07
N ARG A 123 20.32 -10.33 9.78
CA ARG A 123 19.87 -11.33 8.80
C ARG A 123 18.79 -12.23 9.38
N GLU A 124 17.76 -11.60 9.93
CA GLU A 124 16.69 -12.32 10.59
C GLU A 124 16.02 -13.31 9.63
N ALA A 125 16.09 -14.59 10.00
CA ALA A 125 15.35 -15.67 9.40
C ALA A 125 14.38 -16.21 10.47
N ASP A 126 13.25 -16.76 10.03
CA ASP A 126 12.30 -17.40 10.93
C ASP A 126 12.95 -18.62 11.62
N ARG A 127 12.43 -18.97 12.80
CA ARG A 127 12.99 -20.02 13.67
C ARG A 127 12.66 -21.45 13.19
N PHE A 128 11.96 -21.59 12.07
CA PHE A 128 11.53 -22.86 11.48
C PHE A 128 12.46 -23.33 10.33
N SER A 129 12.56 -24.64 10.09
CA SER A 129 13.50 -25.24 9.12
C SER A 129 13.37 -24.75 7.67
N TYR A 130 12.23 -24.18 7.28
CA TYR A 130 11.94 -23.74 5.90
C TYR A 130 11.71 -22.22 5.80
N ALA A 131 12.20 -21.48 6.80
CA ALA A 131 12.00 -20.06 6.99
C ALA A 131 12.42 -19.19 5.78
N PRO A 132 11.47 -18.54 5.08
CA PRO A 132 11.84 -17.50 4.14
C PRO A 132 12.47 -16.32 4.90
N PRO A 133 13.40 -15.58 4.27
CA PRO A 133 14.13 -14.49 4.91
C PRO A 133 13.19 -13.37 5.39
N LEU A 134 13.00 -13.26 6.71
CA LEU A 134 12.07 -12.30 7.32
C LEU A 134 12.48 -10.86 7.07
N TYR A 135 13.79 -10.59 6.97
CA TYR A 135 14.28 -9.25 6.68
C TYR A 135 13.71 -8.71 5.36
N ILE A 136 13.44 -9.55 4.35
CA ILE A 136 12.81 -9.11 3.10
C ILE A 136 11.41 -8.58 3.40
N THR A 137 10.57 -9.35 4.07
CA THR A 137 9.18 -8.94 4.40
C THR A 137 9.15 -7.63 5.20
N LYS A 138 10.08 -7.44 6.13
CA LYS A 138 10.19 -6.21 6.93
C LYS A 138 10.67 -5.02 6.10
N THR A 139 11.50 -5.22 5.09
CA THR A 139 11.91 -4.15 4.15
C THR A 139 10.79 -3.72 3.20
N LEU A 140 9.80 -4.58 2.95
CA LEU A 140 8.65 -4.21 2.12
C LEU A 140 7.78 -3.16 2.80
N VAL A 141 7.77 -3.09 4.14
CA VAL A 141 6.99 -2.11 4.91
C VAL A 141 7.40 -0.66 4.60
N PRO A 142 8.68 -0.24 4.76
CA PRO A 142 9.10 1.11 4.39
C PRO A 142 8.99 1.37 2.88
N ILE A 143 9.20 0.37 2.02
CA ILE A 143 9.02 0.53 0.57
C ILE A 143 7.56 0.84 0.23
N ALA A 144 6.62 0.09 0.80
CA ALA A 144 5.19 0.34 0.61
C ALA A 144 4.77 1.69 1.20
N ALA A 145 5.27 2.04 2.39
CA ALA A 145 5.03 3.36 2.99
C ALA A 145 5.49 4.50 2.07
N LEU A 146 6.67 4.36 1.44
CA LEU A 146 7.18 5.33 0.48
C LEU A 146 6.27 5.44 -0.76
N LEU A 147 5.85 4.32 -1.33
CA LEU A 147 4.94 4.30 -2.49
C LEU A 147 3.59 4.95 -2.17
N ILE A 148 3.01 4.64 -1.00
CA ILE A 148 1.78 5.24 -0.51
C ILE A 148 1.96 6.76 -0.32
N LEU A 149 3.09 7.20 0.23
CA LEU A 149 3.38 8.62 0.45
C LEU A 149 3.49 9.37 -0.89
N ILE A 150 4.20 8.81 -1.87
CA ILE A 150 4.30 9.38 -3.22
C ILE A 150 2.91 9.50 -3.86
N GLN A 151 2.09 8.45 -3.79
CA GLN A 151 0.71 8.50 -4.30
C GLN A 151 -0.15 9.51 -3.52
N GLY A 152 0.04 9.62 -2.21
CA GLY A 152 -0.64 10.58 -1.37
C GLY A 152 -0.37 12.03 -1.77
N ILE A 153 0.85 12.35 -2.22
CA ILE A 153 1.18 13.67 -2.79
C ILE A 153 0.35 13.94 -4.05
N ALA A 154 0.22 12.96 -4.94
CA ALA A 154 -0.60 13.12 -6.15
C ALA A 154 -2.08 13.38 -5.82
N VAL A 155 -2.63 12.66 -4.83
CA VAL A 155 -4.01 12.88 -4.35
C VAL A 155 -4.15 14.25 -3.68
N PHE A 156 -3.17 14.67 -2.88
CA PHE A 156 -3.14 15.98 -2.24
C PHE A 156 -3.16 17.12 -3.25
N ILE A 157 -2.30 17.04 -4.29
CA ILE A 157 -2.26 18.04 -5.37
C ILE A 157 -3.61 18.15 -6.09
N ARG A 158 -4.27 17.02 -6.37
CA ARG A 158 -5.60 17.02 -7.01
C ARG A 158 -6.65 17.67 -6.10
N THR A 159 -6.62 17.37 -4.80
CA THR A 159 -7.54 17.93 -3.81
C THR A 159 -7.34 19.44 -3.66
N LEU A 160 -6.09 19.89 -3.64
CA LEU A 160 -5.73 21.32 -3.61
C LEU A 160 -6.30 22.08 -4.81
N LYS A 161 -6.18 21.51 -6.02
CA LYS A 161 -6.77 22.12 -7.23
C LYS A 161 -8.28 22.26 -7.14
N ILE A 162 -8.98 21.25 -6.60
CA ILE A 162 -10.43 21.30 -6.42
C ILE A 162 -10.83 22.37 -5.41
N ALA A 163 -10.02 22.59 -4.38
CA ALA A 163 -10.26 23.66 -3.41
C ALA A 163 -10.06 25.06 -4.01
N LEU A 164 -9.06 25.25 -4.88
CA LEU A 164 -8.69 26.55 -5.48
C LEU A 164 -9.50 26.94 -6.73
N ALA A 165 -10.02 25.99 -7.51
CA ALA A 165 -10.60 26.25 -8.83
C ALA A 165 -11.95 27.00 -8.87
N ARG A 166 -12.38 27.69 -7.81
CA ARG A 166 -13.60 28.53 -7.83
C ARG A 166 -13.39 29.87 -7.11
N ASP A 167 -12.17 30.40 -7.12
CA ASP A 167 -11.97 31.85 -6.95
C ASP A 167 -12.08 32.60 -8.30
N GLU A 168 -12.11 31.89 -9.45
CA GLU A 168 -12.15 32.49 -10.80
C GLU A 168 -13.56 32.57 -11.44
N GLU A 169 -14.63 32.03 -10.83
CA GLU A 169 -16.00 32.03 -11.40
C GLU A 169 -17.01 32.90 -10.63
N THR A 170 -16.54 33.91 -9.88
CA THR A 170 -17.41 34.85 -9.14
C THR A 170 -17.10 36.33 -9.40
N GLU A 171 -16.63 36.66 -10.61
CA GLU A 171 -16.74 38.02 -11.15
C GLU A 171 -17.56 38.03 -12.45
#